data_AF-A0A4V1SWT4-F1
#
_entry.id   AF-A0A4V1SWT4-F1
#
_cell.length_a   1.000
_cell.length_b   1.000
_cell.length_c   1.000
_cell.angle_alpha   90.00
_cell.angle_beta   90.00
_cell.angle_gamma   90.00
#
_symmetry.space_group_name_H-M   'P 1'
#
loop_
_entity.id
_entity.type
_entity.pdbx_description
1 polymer ?
#
loop_
_entity_poly.entity_id
_entity_poly.type
_entity_poly.pdbx_seq_one_letter_code
_entity_poly.pdbx_strand_id
1 'polypeptide(L)'
;MDTNAIFSAIVSQPELHAKWLNTLSLMENTGARKISASEDTETVTYIILKHAAEEHRHAFYLKKQLEKLGENLCPTYVQNYLLAPRESRFYLNRLDVEVCRYLKTELNLSGKELRFAAYLLVTYAIEVRADELYP
;
A
#
# COMPACT_ATOMS: atom_id res chain seq x y z
N MET A 1 -22.29 -1.42 -3.90
CA MET A 1 -21.86 -0.48 -4.96
C MET A 1 -20.82 -1.24 -5.77
N ASP A 2 -21.01 -1.37 -7.08
CA ASP A 2 -20.11 -2.17 -7.93
C ASP A 2 -18.73 -1.49 -8.05
N THR A 3 -17.66 -2.21 -7.72
CA THR A 3 -16.28 -1.71 -7.76
C THR A 3 -15.91 -1.19 -9.15
N ASN A 4 -16.38 -1.85 -10.22
CA ASN A 4 -16.11 -1.42 -11.60
C ASN A 4 -16.76 -0.08 -11.94
N ALA A 5 -17.95 0.19 -11.39
CA ALA A 5 -18.63 1.47 -11.56
C ALA A 5 -17.85 2.60 -10.86
N ILE A 6 -17.27 2.33 -9.69
CA ILE A 6 -16.42 3.29 -8.97
C ILE A 6 -15.16 3.59 -9.77
N PHE A 7 -14.46 2.57 -10.27
CA PHE A 7 -13.26 2.75 -11.09
C PHE A 7 -13.54 3.53 -12.37
N SER A 8 -14.64 3.22 -13.06
CA SER A 8 -15.06 3.95 -14.25
C SER A 8 -15.30 5.44 -13.96
N ALA A 9 -15.95 5.76 -12.83
CA ALA A 9 -16.17 7.13 -12.40
C ALA A 9 -14.86 7.88 -12.07
N ILE A 10 -13.90 7.21 -11.43
CA ILE A 10 -12.58 7.76 -11.11
C ILE A 10 -11.78 8.06 -12.37
N VAL A 11 -11.66 7.06 -13.27
CA VAL A 11 -10.82 7.14 -14.48
C VAL A 11 -11.38 8.14 -15.50
N SER A 12 -12.71 8.35 -15.52
CA SER A 12 -13.34 9.31 -16.43
C SER A 12 -12.97 10.78 -16.16
N GLN A 13 -12.42 11.09 -14.98
CA GLN A 13 -12.07 12.45 -14.56
C GLN A 13 -10.54 12.58 -14.41
N PRO A 14 -9.83 13.33 -15.29
CA PRO A 14 -8.37 13.36 -15.30
C PRO A 14 -7.71 13.74 -13.97
N GLU A 15 -8.24 14.75 -13.28
CA GLU A 15 -7.70 15.17 -11.98
C GLU A 15 -7.92 14.10 -10.89
N LEU A 16 -9.12 13.49 -10.87
CA LEU A 16 -9.47 12.45 -9.91
C LEU A 16 -8.63 11.18 -10.15
N HIS A 17 -8.46 10.79 -11.42
CA HIS A 17 -7.60 9.71 -11.84
C HIS A 17 -6.13 9.96 -11.43
N ALA A 18 -5.60 11.15 -11.65
CA ALA A 18 -4.24 11.49 -11.24
C ALA A 18 -4.06 11.43 -9.72
N LYS A 19 -5.00 11.98 -8.94
CA LYS A 19 -4.95 11.87 -7.46
C LYS A 19 -5.06 10.42 -7.00
N TRP A 20 -5.87 9.60 -7.68
CA TRP A 20 -6.02 8.19 -7.36
C TRP A 20 -4.73 7.40 -7.58
N LEU A 21 -4.10 7.52 -8.76
CA LEU A 21 -2.80 6.88 -9.04
C LEU A 21 -1.71 7.36 -8.06
N ASN A 22 -1.68 8.65 -7.75
CA ASN A 22 -0.73 9.20 -6.78
C ASN A 22 -0.98 8.68 -5.35
N THR A 23 -2.24 8.48 -4.96
CA THR A 23 -2.60 7.87 -3.68
C THR A 23 -2.21 6.39 -3.63
N LEU A 24 -2.46 5.63 -4.68
CA LEU A 24 -2.05 4.22 -4.76
C LEU A 24 -0.52 4.12 -4.67
N SER A 25 0.19 4.94 -5.45
CA SER A 25 1.65 5.04 -5.36
C SER A 25 2.17 5.37 -3.96
N LEU A 26 1.47 6.23 -3.21
CA LEU A 26 1.81 6.52 -1.82
C LEU A 26 1.65 5.29 -0.92
N MET A 27 0.58 4.51 -1.13
CA MET A 27 0.29 3.32 -0.32
C MET A 27 1.32 2.22 -0.57
N GLU A 28 1.65 1.90 -1.82
CA GLU A 28 2.73 0.97 -2.21
C GLU A 28 4.08 1.41 -1.60
N ASN A 29 4.44 2.69 -1.74
CA ASN A 29 5.69 3.22 -1.17
C ASN A 29 5.69 3.18 0.36
N THR A 30 4.52 3.30 1.00
CA THR A 30 4.39 3.17 2.45
C THR A 30 4.56 1.71 2.87
N GLY A 31 4.03 0.75 2.11
CA GLY A 31 4.30 -0.69 2.25
C GLY A 31 5.79 -0.97 2.20
N ALA A 32 6.45 -0.60 1.10
CA ALA A 32 7.89 -0.77 0.91
C ALA A 32 8.72 -0.23 2.08
N ARG A 33 8.46 1.02 2.51
CA ARG A 33 9.17 1.64 3.64
C ARG A 33 8.94 0.93 4.96
N LYS A 34 7.74 0.37 5.18
CA LYS A 34 7.43 -0.38 6.40
C LYS A 34 8.15 -1.71 6.42
N ILE A 35 8.19 -2.41 5.28
CA ILE A 35 8.94 -3.66 5.13
C ILE A 35 10.41 -3.36 5.45
N SER A 36 11.03 -2.38 4.77
CA SER A 36 12.42 -2.03 5.00
C SER A 36 12.72 -1.54 6.42
N ALA A 37 11.80 -0.82 7.07
CA ALA A 37 11.98 -0.42 8.45
C ALA A 37 11.83 -1.58 9.45
N SER A 38 11.17 -2.67 9.06
CA SER A 38 10.96 -3.86 9.88
C SER A 38 12.02 -4.95 9.68
N GLU A 39 12.94 -4.75 8.72
CA GLU A 39 14.04 -5.66 8.45
C GLU A 39 14.95 -5.81 9.67
N ASP A 40 15.29 -7.07 9.97
CA ASP A 40 16.31 -7.37 10.95
C ASP A 40 17.70 -7.22 10.31
N THR A 41 18.61 -6.54 11.00
CA THR A 41 19.92 -6.16 10.44
C THR A 41 20.83 -7.34 10.15
N GLU A 42 20.56 -8.51 10.72
CA GLU A 42 21.39 -9.71 10.57
C GLU A 42 20.67 -10.85 9.85
N THR A 43 19.35 -10.95 10.04
CA THR A 43 18.57 -12.13 9.62
C THR A 43 17.56 -11.86 8.50
N VAL A 44 17.65 -10.69 7.83
CA VAL A 44 16.82 -10.40 6.66
C VAL A 44 16.96 -11.48 5.59
N THR A 45 15.82 -11.91 5.03
CA THR A 45 15.78 -12.98 4.04
C THR A 45 15.60 -12.42 2.63
N TYR A 46 15.98 -13.22 1.62
CA TYR A 46 15.74 -12.91 0.21
C TYR A 46 14.28 -12.52 -0.08
N ILE A 47 13.31 -13.20 0.56
CA ILE A 47 11.88 -12.95 0.35
C ILE A 47 11.49 -11.54 0.79
N ILE A 48 12.00 -11.08 1.95
CA ILE A 48 11.69 -9.75 2.47
C ILE A 48 12.29 -8.67 1.56
N LEU A 49 13.55 -8.84 1.15
CA LEU A 49 14.22 -7.91 0.22
C LEU A 49 13.50 -7.83 -1.13
N LYS A 50 13.13 -8.99 -1.67
CA LYS A 50 12.39 -9.08 -2.93
C LYS A 50 11.07 -8.31 -2.84
N HIS A 51 10.31 -8.56 -1.77
CA HIS A 51 9.01 -7.92 -1.57
C HIS A 51 9.15 -6.39 -1.43
N ALA A 52 10.09 -5.88 -0.60
CA ALA A 52 10.34 -4.44 -0.51
C ALA A 52 10.69 -3.80 -1.86
N ALA A 53 11.47 -4.50 -2.69
CA ALA A 53 11.81 -4.03 -4.04
C ALA A 53 10.61 -4.04 -5.00
N GLU A 54 9.74 -5.04 -4.91
CA GLU A 54 8.51 -5.14 -5.71
C GLU A 54 7.55 -3.99 -5.38
N GLU A 55 7.34 -3.70 -4.10
CA GLU A 55 6.50 -2.58 -3.64
C GLU A 55 7.03 -1.22 -4.11
N HIS A 56 8.35 -1.00 -4.00
CA HIS A 56 8.97 0.22 -4.55
C HIS A 56 8.80 0.32 -6.07
N ARG A 57 8.87 -0.81 -6.78
CA ARG A 57 8.65 -0.86 -8.22
C ARG A 57 7.19 -0.54 -8.57
N HIS A 58 6.20 -1.03 -7.81
CA HIS A 58 4.79 -0.70 -7.99
C HIS A 58 4.54 0.80 -7.79
N ALA A 59 5.04 1.37 -6.70
CA ALA A 59 4.97 2.81 -6.45
C ALA A 59 5.57 3.63 -7.60
N PHE A 60 6.77 3.27 -8.05
CA PHE A 60 7.43 3.92 -9.18
C PHE A 60 6.61 3.82 -10.46
N TYR A 61 6.08 2.63 -10.76
CA TYR A 61 5.30 2.39 -11.97
C TYR A 61 4.02 3.25 -12.00
N LEU A 62 3.33 3.39 -10.86
CA LEU A 62 2.13 4.23 -10.73
C LEU A 62 2.45 5.71 -10.91
N LYS A 63 3.58 6.18 -10.35
CA LYS A 63 4.08 7.54 -10.63
C LYS A 63 4.34 7.75 -12.12
N LYS A 64 4.97 6.78 -12.78
CA LYS A 64 5.22 6.84 -14.22
C LYS A 64 3.92 6.86 -15.04
N GLN A 65 2.86 6.20 -14.59
CA GLN A 65 1.56 6.26 -15.29
C GLN A 65 0.93 7.66 -15.26
N LEU A 66 1.24 8.50 -14.26
CA LEU A 66 0.75 9.88 -14.21
C LEU A 66 1.21 10.70 -15.42
N GLU A 67 2.40 10.43 -15.95
CA GLU A 67 2.95 11.14 -17.12
C GLU A 67 2.06 10.95 -18.37
N LYS A 68 1.30 9.85 -18.44
CA LYS A 68 0.34 9.59 -19.52
C LYS A 68 -0.92 10.45 -19.42
N LEU A 69 -1.22 11.01 -18.24
CA LEU A 69 -2.40 11.84 -17.99
C LEU A 69 -2.13 13.34 -18.19
N GLY A 70 -0.86 13.75 -18.14
CA GLY A 70 -0.44 15.13 -18.36
C GLY A 70 0.87 15.47 -17.64
N GLU A 71 1.44 16.62 -17.97
CA GLU A 71 2.69 17.08 -17.36
C GLU A 71 2.47 17.63 -15.95
N ASN A 72 3.40 17.37 -15.04
CA ASN A 72 3.44 17.90 -13.67
C ASN A 72 2.17 17.65 -12.83
N LEU A 73 1.39 16.61 -13.15
CA LEU A 73 0.25 16.19 -12.33
C LEU A 73 0.74 15.48 -11.07
N CYS A 74 0.28 15.95 -9.91
CA CYS A 74 0.54 15.30 -8.62
C CYS A 74 2.04 14.96 -8.39
N PRO A 75 2.98 15.92 -8.50
CA PRO A 75 4.42 15.65 -8.50
C PRO A 75 4.90 14.98 -7.22
N THR A 76 4.26 15.28 -6.09
CA THR A 76 4.63 14.77 -4.76
C THR A 76 3.43 14.15 -4.07
N TYR A 77 3.65 13.64 -2.86
CA TYR A 77 2.57 13.15 -1.99
C TYR A 77 2.03 14.25 -1.07
N VAL A 78 2.07 15.54 -1.42
CA VAL A 78 1.39 16.55 -0.58
C VAL A 78 -0.12 16.32 -0.57
N GLN A 79 -0.81 16.73 0.50
CA GLN A 79 -2.20 16.36 0.76
C GLN A 79 -3.16 16.73 -0.38
N ASN A 80 -2.93 17.87 -1.06
CA ASN A 80 -3.78 18.33 -2.16
C ASN A 80 -3.73 17.43 -3.41
N TYR A 81 -2.71 16.58 -3.53
CA TYR A 81 -2.53 15.64 -4.64
C TYR A 81 -2.99 14.23 -4.31
N LEU A 82 -3.70 14.03 -3.20
CA LEU A 82 -4.12 12.72 -2.72
C LEU A 82 -5.63 12.69 -2.53
N LEU A 83 -6.21 11.52 -2.80
CA LEU A 83 -7.53 11.15 -2.31
C LEU A 83 -7.46 10.70 -0.86
N ALA A 84 -8.39 11.23 -0.05
CA ALA A 84 -8.52 10.94 1.38
C ALA A 84 -7.14 10.91 2.09
N PRO A 85 -6.40 12.04 2.09
CA PRO A 85 -4.98 12.07 2.44
C PRO A 85 -4.69 11.54 3.85
N ARG A 86 -5.62 11.69 4.79
CA ARG A 86 -5.47 11.19 6.15
C ARG A 86 -5.65 9.67 6.17
N GLU A 87 -6.75 9.20 5.60
CA GLU A 87 -7.16 7.81 5.57
C GLU A 87 -6.11 6.96 4.85
N SER A 88 -5.68 7.39 3.67
CA SER A 88 -4.68 6.70 2.85
C SER A 88 -3.32 6.56 3.54
N ARG A 89 -2.89 7.55 4.33
CA ARG A 89 -1.63 7.48 5.09
C ARG A 89 -1.70 6.55 6.29
N PHE A 90 -2.83 6.55 6.98
CA PHE A 90 -2.98 5.79 8.22
C PHE A 90 -3.53 4.38 7.98
N TYR A 91 -4.01 4.07 6.78
CA TYR A 91 -4.65 2.79 6.46
C TYR A 91 -3.80 1.60 6.87
N LEU A 92 -2.57 1.49 6.36
CA LEU A 92 -1.68 0.36 6.67
C LEU A 92 -1.30 0.28 8.15
N ASN A 93 -1.14 1.41 8.83
CA ASN A 93 -0.81 1.40 10.26
C ASN A 93 -2.02 0.98 11.11
N ARG A 94 -3.22 1.41 10.73
CA ARG A 94 -4.45 0.96 11.38
C ARG A 94 -4.65 -0.53 11.16
N LEU A 95 -4.47 -1.00 9.93
CA LEU A 95 -4.58 -2.41 9.59
C LEU A 95 -3.60 -3.27 10.41
N ASP A 96 -2.33 -2.87 10.53
CA ASP A 96 -1.35 -3.56 11.38
C ASP A 96 -1.82 -3.67 12.83
N VAL A 97 -2.35 -2.58 13.40
CA VAL A 97 -2.81 -2.56 14.80
C VAL A 97 -4.00 -3.49 14.99
N GLU A 98 -4.96 -3.47 14.08
CA GLU A 98 -6.14 -4.35 14.12
C GLU A 98 -5.73 -5.82 13.97
N VAL A 99 -4.85 -6.13 13.01
CA VAL A 99 -4.34 -7.49 12.80
C VAL A 99 -3.52 -7.97 13.99
N CYS A 100 -2.65 -7.13 14.56
CA CYS A 100 -1.91 -7.49 15.77
C CYS A 100 -2.85 -7.77 16.94
N ARG A 101 -3.92 -6.99 17.10
CA ARG A 101 -4.93 -7.23 18.16
C ARG A 101 -5.63 -8.55 17.94
N TYR A 102 -6.08 -8.82 16.71
CA TYR A 102 -6.72 -10.06 16.33
C TYR A 102 -5.83 -11.28 16.60
N LEU A 103 -4.58 -11.27 16.14
CA LEU A 103 -3.66 -12.40 16.31
C LEU A 103 -3.26 -12.64 17.77
N LYS A 104 -3.20 -11.58 18.60
CA LYS A 104 -3.03 -11.72 20.05
C LYS A 104 -4.21 -12.46 20.69
N THR A 105 -5.43 -12.14 20.26
CA THR A 105 -6.64 -12.73 20.84
C THR A 105 -6.88 -14.16 20.35
N GLU A 106 -6.78 -14.40 19.05
CA GLU A 106 -7.17 -15.68 18.45
C GLU A 106 -6.06 -16.74 18.50
N LEU A 107 -4.79 -16.33 18.40
CA LEU A 107 -3.65 -17.24 18.33
C LEU A 107 -2.71 -17.12 19.53
N ASN A 108 -3.01 -16.23 20.48
CA ASN A 108 -2.19 -15.96 21.68
C ASN A 108 -0.71 -15.64 21.35
N LEU A 109 -0.46 -15.05 20.18
CA LEU A 109 0.90 -14.72 19.73
C LEU A 109 1.43 -13.47 20.44
N SER A 110 2.74 -13.42 20.67
CA SER A 110 3.41 -12.25 21.26
C SER A 110 4.80 -12.02 20.68
N GLY A 111 5.45 -10.90 21.05
CA GLY A 111 6.85 -10.64 20.71
C GLY A 111 7.14 -10.66 19.20
N LYS A 112 8.20 -11.40 18.82
CA LYS A 112 8.65 -11.53 17.42
C LYS A 112 7.66 -12.31 16.55
N GLU A 113 7.07 -13.37 17.09
CA GLU A 113 6.13 -14.23 16.36
C GLU A 113 4.87 -13.48 15.95
N LEU A 114 4.33 -12.67 16.86
CA LEU A 114 3.18 -11.81 16.55
C LEU A 114 3.49 -10.84 15.41
N ARG A 115 4.67 -10.18 15.45
CA ARG A 115 5.05 -9.21 14.42
C ARG A 115 5.19 -9.88 13.06
N PHE A 116 5.80 -11.07 13.02
CA PHE A 116 5.97 -11.82 11.78
C PHE A 116 4.63 -12.32 11.23
N ALA A 117 3.76 -12.89 12.06
CA ALA A 117 2.43 -13.32 11.65
C ALA A 117 1.56 -12.13 11.18
N ALA A 118 1.65 -10.98 11.85
CA ALA A 118 0.95 -9.77 11.43
C ALA A 118 1.46 -9.28 10.08
N TYR A 119 2.78 -9.25 9.86
CA TYR A 119 3.37 -8.93 8.56
C TYR A 119 2.83 -9.84 7.44
N LEU A 120 2.82 -11.16 7.65
CA LEU A 120 2.33 -12.11 6.66
C LEU A 120 0.84 -11.91 6.34
N LEU A 121 0.00 -11.77 7.38
CA LEU A 121 -1.44 -11.62 7.18
C LEU A 121 -1.81 -10.28 6.55
N VAL A 122 -1.18 -9.17 6.99
CA VAL A 122 -1.38 -7.85 6.40
C VAL A 122 -0.98 -7.86 4.93
N THR A 123 0.22 -8.38 4.62
CA THR A 123 0.71 -8.52 3.25
C THR A 123 -0.29 -9.28 2.40
N TYR A 124 -0.67 -10.49 2.82
CA TYR A 124 -1.59 -11.32 2.06
C TYR A 124 -2.96 -10.64 1.84
N ALA A 125 -3.51 -9.99 2.87
CA ALA A 125 -4.79 -9.29 2.76
C ALA A 125 -4.74 -8.09 1.80
N ILE A 126 -3.58 -7.43 1.69
CA ILE A 126 -3.37 -6.33 0.74
C ILE A 126 -3.24 -6.88 -0.68
N GLU A 127 -2.39 -7.90 -0.89
CA GLU A 127 -2.18 -8.52 -2.21
C GLU A 127 -3.49 -9.02 -2.82
N VAL A 128 -4.29 -9.77 -2.05
CA VAL A 128 -5.61 -10.27 -2.51
C VAL A 128 -6.53 -9.13 -2.94
N ARG A 129 -6.44 -7.97 -2.30
CA ARG A 129 -7.25 -6.79 -2.66
C ARG A 129 -6.63 -6.02 -3.83
N ALA A 130 -5.32 -6.04 -3.98
CA ALA A 130 -4.61 -5.44 -5.10
C ALA A 130 -4.84 -6.24 -6.40
N ASP A 131 -5.00 -7.56 -6.32
CA ASP A 131 -5.36 -8.43 -7.45
C ASP A 131 -6.70 -8.02 -8.11
N GLU A 132 -7.65 -7.47 -7.34
CA GLU A 132 -8.90 -6.92 -7.89
C GLU A 132 -8.68 -5.63 -8.70
N LEU A 133 -7.55 -4.95 -8.49
CA LEU A 133 -7.23 -3.64 -9.05
C LEU A 133 -6.29 -3.73 -10.27
N TYR A 134 -5.28 -4.60 -10.22
CA TYR A 134 -4.35 -4.86 -11.32
C TYR A 134 -4.28 -6.37 -11.58
N PRO A 135 -5.11 -6.92 -12.49
CA PRO A 135 -5.12 -8.35 -12.82
C PRO A 135 -3.89 -8.80 -13.62
#